data_AF-F8AWV6-F1
#
_entry.id   AF-F8AWV6-F1
#
_cell.length_a   1.000
_cell.length_b   1.000
_cell.length_c   1.000
_cell.angle_alpha   90.00
_cell.angle_beta   90.00
_cell.angle_gamma   90.00
#
_symmetry.space_group_name_H-M   'P 1'
#
loop_
_entity.id
_entity.type
_entity.pdbx_description
1 polymer ?
#
loop_
_entity_poly.entity_id
_entity_poly.type
_entity_poly.pdbx_seq_one_letter_code
_entity_poly.pdbx_strand_id
1 'polypeptide(L)'
;MKPSKEAIADWCQQYVAHLLEVPVDAVDPDADFDRLGVDSALAVSLLIEVEERYGVDLAPEALFENPSINAVAGYLYEQSQQRVA
;
A
#
# COMPACT_ATOMS: atom_id res chain seq x y z
N MET A 1 3.89 -14.06 -12.30
CA MET A 1 5.05 -14.04 -11.38
C MET A 1 4.56 -13.34 -10.12
N LYS A 2 4.72 -13.94 -8.92
CA LYS A 2 4.28 -13.27 -7.69
C LYS A 2 5.17 -12.04 -7.45
N PRO A 3 4.62 -10.85 -7.15
CA PRO A 3 5.43 -9.65 -6.91
C PRO A 3 6.27 -9.82 -5.63
N SER A 4 7.46 -9.21 -5.59
CA SER A 4 8.24 -9.10 -4.36
C SER A 4 7.64 -8.03 -3.45
N LYS A 5 7.93 -8.11 -2.14
CA LYS A 5 7.55 -7.04 -1.19
C LYS A 5 8.05 -5.66 -1.64
N GLU A 6 9.29 -5.60 -2.15
CA GLU A 6 9.89 -4.36 -2.64
C GLU A 6 9.14 -3.79 -3.84
N ALA A 7 8.69 -4.63 -4.77
CA ALA A 7 7.91 -4.17 -5.91
C ALA A 7 6.52 -3.65 -5.50
N ILE A 8 5.92 -4.24 -4.47
CA ILE A 8 4.66 -3.75 -3.90
C ILE A 8 4.87 -2.40 -3.23
N ALA A 9 5.92 -2.25 -2.42
CA ALA A 9 6.25 -1.01 -1.73
C ALA A 9 6.53 0.14 -2.71
N ASP A 10 7.36 -0.11 -3.73
CA ASP A 10 7.67 0.86 -4.79
C ASP A 10 6.41 1.34 -5.52
N TRP A 11 5.53 0.41 -5.88
CA TRP A 11 4.28 0.77 -6.52
C TRP A 11 3.35 1.56 -5.58
N CYS A 12 3.22 1.16 -4.32
CA CYS A 12 2.41 1.88 -3.33
C CYS A 12 2.95 3.30 -3.11
N GLN A 13 4.27 3.46 -3.03
CA GLN A 13 4.93 4.77 -2.90
C GLN A 13 4.65 5.66 -4.10
N GLN A 14 4.76 5.13 -5.32
CA GLN A 14 4.44 5.86 -6.55
C GLN A 14 2.95 6.27 -6.59
N TYR A 15 2.05 5.38 -6.19
CA TYR A 15 0.62 5.65 -6.18
C TYR A 15 0.25 6.73 -5.14
N VAL A 16 0.78 6.63 -3.92
CA VAL A 16 0.58 7.64 -2.87
C VAL A 16 1.17 8.99 -3.29
N ALA A 17 2.36 9.01 -3.89
CA ALA A 17 2.96 10.24 -4.41
C ALA A 17 2.09 10.90 -5.50
N HIS A 18 1.51 10.08 -6.39
CA HIS A 18 0.58 10.54 -7.41
C HIS A 18 -0.69 11.15 -6.79
N LEU A 19 -1.28 10.48 -5.79
CA LEU A 19 -2.47 10.97 -5.10
C LEU A 19 -2.24 12.29 -4.34
N LEU A 20 -1.05 12.45 -3.76
CA LEU A 20 -0.66 13.64 -3.02
C LEU A 20 -0.09 14.76 -3.91
N GLU A 21 0.06 14.51 -5.21
CA GLU A 21 0.68 15.42 -6.18
C GLU A 21 2.10 15.87 -5.80
N VAL A 22 2.90 14.96 -5.23
CA VAL A 22 4.28 15.20 -4.80
C VAL A 22 5.28 14.28 -5.53
N PRO A 23 6.59 14.61 -5.54
CA PRO A 23 7.61 13.68 -6.02
C PRO A 23 7.62 12.38 -5.20
N VAL A 24 7.91 11.25 -5.85
CA VAL A 24 7.99 9.93 -5.18
C VAL A 24 9.02 9.93 -4.05
N ASP A 25 10.13 10.64 -4.25
CA ASP A 25 11.23 10.77 -3.29
C ASP A 25 10.85 11.58 -2.04
N ALA A 26 9.74 12.33 -2.09
CA ALA A 26 9.19 13.07 -0.95
C ALA A 26 8.29 12.19 -0.06
N VAL A 27 7.89 11.01 -0.53
CA VAL A 27 7.08 10.06 0.23
C VAL A 27 8.01 9.08 0.94
N ASP A 28 8.12 9.21 2.27
CA ASP A 28 8.86 8.26 3.10
C ASP A 28 8.01 6.98 3.28
N PRO A 29 8.47 5.80 2.80
CA PRO A 29 7.71 4.56 2.88
C PRO A 29 7.58 4.00 4.31
N ASP A 30 8.37 4.50 5.27
CA ASP A 30 8.30 4.14 6.68
C ASP A 30 7.50 5.14 7.52
N ALA A 31 7.11 6.29 6.94
CA ALA A 31 6.27 7.26 7.62
C ALA A 31 4.82 6.81 7.69
N ASP A 32 4.15 7.21 8.77
CA ASP A 32 2.72 6.96 8.93
C ASP A 32 1.91 7.72 7.87
N PHE A 33 0.84 7.11 7.37
CA PHE A 33 -0.08 7.71 6.40
C PHE A 33 -0.62 9.06 6.85
N ASP A 34 -1.01 9.21 8.12
CA ASP A 34 -1.42 10.49 8.70
C ASP A 34 -0.35 11.58 8.58
N ARG A 35 0.94 11.21 8.73
CA ARG A 35 2.07 12.15 8.64
C ARG A 35 2.38 12.54 7.20
N LEU A 36 2.10 11.65 6.25
CA LEU A 36 2.20 11.90 4.81
C LEU A 36 1.03 12.74 4.27
N GLY A 37 -0.02 12.96 5.08
CA GLY A 37 -1.23 13.64 4.64
C GLY A 37 -2.20 12.74 3.87
N VAL A 38 -2.05 11.43 4.00
CA VAL A 38 -2.99 10.44 3.44
C VAL A 38 -4.18 10.35 4.38
N ASP A 39 -5.32 10.90 3.95
CA ASP A 39 -6.58 10.79 4.68
C ASP A 39 -7.31 9.47 4.37
N SER A 40 -8.41 9.22 5.08
CA SER A 40 -9.17 7.97 4.94
C SER A 40 -9.67 7.71 3.52
N ALA A 41 -9.97 8.73 2.72
CA ALA A 41 -10.41 8.52 1.34
C ALA A 41 -9.26 8.03 0.46
N LEU A 42 -8.08 8.66 0.57
CA LEU A 42 -6.87 8.24 -0.15
C LEU A 42 -6.41 6.84 0.27
N ALA A 43 -6.51 6.52 1.56
CA ALA A 43 -6.22 5.20 2.10
C ALA A 43 -7.13 4.13 1.48
N VAL A 44 -8.44 4.40 1.39
CA VAL A 44 -9.41 3.49 0.72
C VAL A 44 -9.11 3.38 -0.78
N SER A 45 -8.73 4.47 -1.46
CA SER A 45 -8.34 4.39 -2.87
C SER A 45 -7.10 3.52 -3.09
N LEU A 46 -6.09 3.64 -2.22
CA LEU A 46 -4.92 2.75 -2.24
C LEU A 46 -5.33 1.29 -2.07
N LEU A 47 -6.23 0.99 -1.13
CA LEU A 47 -6.72 -0.36 -0.87
C LEU A 47 -7.32 -0.99 -2.13
N ILE A 48 -8.27 -0.29 -2.76
CA ILE A 48 -9.00 -0.77 -3.94
C ILE A 48 -8.03 -1.08 -5.08
N GLU A 49 -7.12 -0.15 -5.39
CA GLU A 49 -6.16 -0.34 -6.49
C GLU A 49 -5.18 -1.49 -6.22
N VAL A 50 -4.78 -1.67 -4.95
CA VAL A 50 -3.94 -2.78 -4.52
C VAL A 50 -4.68 -4.12 -4.68
N GLU A 51 -5.94 -4.20 -4.25
CA GLU A 51 -6.78 -5.39 -4.37
C GLU A 51 -6.96 -5.80 -5.83
N GLU A 52 -7.29 -4.84 -6.69
CA GLU A 52 -7.44 -5.08 -8.13
C GLU A 52 -6.12 -5.49 -8.79
N ARG A 53 -5.01 -4.84 -8.42
CA ARG A 53 -3.70 -5.09 -9.04
C ARG A 53 -3.11 -6.43 -8.64
N TYR A 54 -3.19 -6.79 -7.36
CA TYR A 54 -2.53 -7.98 -6.81
C TYR A 54 -3.48 -9.15 -6.60
N GLY A 55 -4.77 -8.95 -6.84
CA GLY A 55 -5.80 -9.98 -6.65
C GLY A 55 -5.80 -10.44 -5.19
N VAL A 56 -5.85 -9.50 -4.26
CA VAL A 56 -5.97 -9.76 -2.81
C VAL A 56 -7.30 -9.19 -2.32
N ASP A 57 -7.71 -9.59 -1.12
CA ASP A 57 -8.91 -9.08 -0.45
C ASP A 57 -8.47 -8.59 0.92
N LEU A 58 -8.68 -7.31 1.20
CA LEU A 58 -8.12 -6.60 2.33
C LEU A 58 -9.22 -5.84 3.04
N ALA A 59 -9.33 -6.06 4.33
CA ALA A 59 -10.20 -5.25 5.17
C ALA A 59 -9.57 -3.86 5.37
N PRO A 60 -10.36 -2.77 5.39
CA PRO A 60 -9.85 -1.43 5.69
C PRO A 60 -9.07 -1.34 7.01
N GLU A 61 -9.41 -2.18 7.99
CA GLU A 61 -8.70 -2.38 9.26
C GLU A 61 -7.20 -2.67 9.05
N ALA A 62 -6.85 -3.36 7.97
CA ALA A 62 -5.46 -3.67 7.65
C ALA A 62 -4.61 -2.40 7.46
N LEU A 63 -5.17 -1.30 6.94
CA LEU A 63 -4.45 -0.03 6.81
C LEU A 63 -4.23 0.66 8.16
N PHE A 64 -5.16 0.48 9.10
CA PHE A 64 -5.00 0.99 10.46
C PHE A 64 -3.95 0.18 11.25
N GLU A 65 -3.90 -1.13 11.06
CA GLU A 65 -2.88 -2.00 11.69
C GLU A 65 -1.50 -1.87 11.02
N ASN A 66 -1.46 -1.43 9.76
CA ASN A 66 -0.24 -1.26 8.97
C ASN A 66 -0.16 0.20 8.47
N PRO A 67 0.12 1.18 9.35
CA PRO A 67 -0.04 2.60 9.03
C PRO A 67 1.05 3.18 8.10
N SER A 68 1.83 2.37 7.39
CA SER A 68 2.87 2.82 6.47
C SER A 68 2.94 1.99 5.19
N ILE A 69 3.55 2.53 4.13
CA ILE A 69 3.71 1.83 2.85
C ILE A 69 4.45 0.50 3.03
N ASN A 70 5.54 0.49 3.79
CA ASN A 70 6.32 -0.72 4.04
C ASN A 70 5.57 -1.77 4.85
N ALA A 71 4.70 -1.35 5.78
CA ALA A 71 3.84 -2.24 6.54
C ALA A 71 2.77 -2.86 5.64
N VAL A 72 2.05 -2.03 4.87
CA VAL A 72 1.05 -2.50 3.89
C VAL A 72 1.68 -3.44 2.88
N ALA A 73 2.83 -3.09 2.30
CA ALA A 73 3.53 -3.95 1.35
C ALA A 73 3.93 -5.31 1.95
N GLY A 74 4.28 -5.34 3.24
CA GLY A 74 4.53 -6.57 3.98
C GLY A 74 3.27 -7.44 4.07
N TYR A 75 2.18 -6.85 4.56
CA TYR A 75 0.89 -7.53 4.67
C TYR A 75 0.40 -8.08 3.32
N LEU A 76 0.48 -7.27 2.26
CA LEU A 76 0.13 -7.66 0.89
C LEU A 76 0.97 -8.80 0.35
N TYR A 77 2.28 -8.74 0.59
CA TYR A 77 3.17 -9.81 0.19
C TYR A 77 2.73 -11.12 0.85
N GLU A 78 2.46 -11.12 2.16
CA GLU A 78 1.97 -12.30 2.87
C GLU A 78 0.63 -12.81 2.32
N GLN A 79 -0.35 -11.93 2.08
CA GLN A 79 -1.65 -12.31 1.51
C GLN A 79 -1.51 -12.90 0.09
N SER A 80 -0.66 -12.32 -0.75
CA SER A 80 -0.37 -12.83 -2.10
C SER A 80 0.33 -14.19 -2.09
N GLN A 81 1.08 -14.50 -1.03
CA GLN A 81 1.68 -15.82 -0.85
C GLN A 81 0.64 -16.86 -0.42
N GLN A 82 -0.34 -16.47 0.40
CA GLN A 82 -1.38 -17.35 0.96
C GLN A 82 -2.46 -17.74 -0.05
N ARG A 83 -2.67 -16.97 -1.13
CA ARG A 83 -3.48 -17.41 -2.29
C ARG A 83 -2.73 -18.46 -3.14
N VAL A 84 -2.58 -19.66 -2.58
CA VAL A 84 -2.34 -20.91 -3.32
C VAL A 84 -3.56 -21.79 -3.06
N ALA A 85 -4.59 -21.61 -3.88
CA ALA A 85 -5.71 -22.54 -4.02
C ALA A 85 -6.19 -22.51 -5.48
#